data_AF-A0A2E1SKV7-F1
#
_entry.id   AF-A0A2E1SKV7-F1
#
_cell.length_a   1.000
_cell.length_b   1.000
_cell.length_c   1.000
_cell.angle_alpha   90.00
_cell.angle_beta   90.00
_cell.angle_gamma   90.00
#
_symmetry.space_group_name_H-M   'P 1'
#
loop_
_entity.id
_entity.type
_entity.pdbx_description
1 polymer ?
#
loop_
_entity_poly.entity_id
_entity_poly.type
_entity_poly.pdbx_seq_one_letter_code
_entity_poly.pdbx_strand_id
1 'polypeptide(L)'
;MNIQQSTLVFKLGVDNNFSDLNITSEVKHFIADLRGVDFDLINTIKDKFITFDESINKKNSSFLIVCNFSFDDDLKIVPTLQEAYDFIEMEEIERQLNL
;
A
#
# COMPACT_ATOMS: atom_id res chain seq x y z
N MET A 1 12.57 5.09 -12.70
CA MET A 1 11.76 3.85 -12.59
C MET A 1 10.30 4.27 -12.71
N ASN A 2 9.45 3.56 -13.45
CA ASN A 2 8.03 3.91 -13.49
C ASN A 2 7.33 3.27 -12.29
N ILE A 3 7.21 4.02 -11.19
CA ILE A 3 6.66 3.52 -9.92
C ILE A 3 5.25 2.95 -10.10
N GLN A 4 4.42 3.56 -10.96
CA GLN A 4 3.07 3.07 -11.23
C GLN A 4 3.05 1.68 -11.89
N GLN A 5 4.03 1.37 -12.74
CA GLN A 5 4.12 0.05 -13.39
C GLN A 5 4.62 -1.04 -12.43
N SER A 6 5.42 -0.66 -11.44
CA SER A 6 5.95 -1.57 -10.42
C SER A 6 5.14 -1.58 -9.13
N THR A 7 3.96 -0.95 -9.11
CA THR A 7 3.09 -0.87 -7.93
C THR A 7 1.75 -1.53 -8.23
N LEU A 8 1.37 -2.48 -7.38
CA LEU A 8 0.05 -3.08 -7.45
C LEU A 8 -0.89 -2.35 -6.48
N VAL A 9 -1.94 -1.77 -7.03
CA VAL A 9 -3.05 -1.19 -6.25
C VAL A 9 -4.17 -2.21 -6.17
N PHE A 10 -4.58 -2.58 -4.96
CA PHE A 10 -5.77 -3.38 -4.74
C PHE A 10 -6.75 -2.62 -3.85
N LYS A 11 -8.04 -2.72 -4.17
CA LYS A 11 -9.10 -2.06 -3.42
C LYS A 11 -9.86 -3.08 -2.60
N LEU A 12 -10.04 -2.80 -1.31
CA LEU A 12 -10.98 -3.52 -0.47
C LEU A 12 -12.26 -2.69 -0.41
N GLY A 13 -13.41 -3.33 -0.58
CA GLY A 13 -14.69 -2.63 -0.68
C GLY A 13 -15.86 -3.59 -0.79
N VAL A 14 -17.05 -3.05 -1.04
CA VAL A 14 -18.33 -3.79 -0.98
C VAL A 14 -18.35 -5.02 -1.92
N ASP A 15 -17.66 -4.95 -3.06
CA ASP A 15 -17.65 -6.02 -4.06
C ASP A 15 -16.32 -6.77 -4.16
N ASN A 16 -15.29 -6.41 -3.37
CA ASN A 16 -13.91 -6.95 -3.39
C ASN A 16 -13.50 -7.53 -4.76
N ASN A 17 -13.39 -6.66 -5.77
CA ASN A 17 -13.13 -7.08 -7.14
C ASN A 17 -11.63 -7.08 -7.43
N PHE A 18 -11.07 -8.27 -7.65
CA PHE A 18 -9.67 -8.45 -8.05
C PHE A 18 -9.49 -8.62 -9.57
N SER A 19 -10.58 -8.60 -10.35
CA SER A 19 -10.54 -8.85 -11.80
C SER A 19 -9.75 -7.79 -12.56
N ASP A 20 -9.66 -6.58 -12.01
CA ASP A 20 -8.95 -5.45 -12.61
C ASP A 20 -7.50 -5.31 -12.11
N LEU A 21 -7.01 -6.26 -11.30
CA LEU A 21 -5.62 -6.25 -10.85
C LEU A 21 -4.68 -6.56 -12.02
N ASN A 22 -3.90 -5.55 -12.42
CA ASN A 22 -2.81 -5.74 -13.38
C ASN A 22 -1.57 -6.29 -12.65
N ILE A 23 -1.50 -7.61 -12.48
CA ILE A 23 -0.35 -8.29 -11.89
C ILE A 23 0.68 -8.55 -12.98
N THR A 24 1.77 -7.79 -12.98
CA THR A 24 2.93 -8.03 -13.84
C THR A 24 4.05 -8.71 -13.04
N SER A 25 5.04 -9.30 -13.72
CA SER A 25 6.25 -9.84 -13.08
C SER A 25 7.12 -8.76 -12.42
N GLU A 26 6.80 -7.48 -12.61
CA GLU A 26 7.57 -6.32 -12.16
C GLU A 26 6.97 -5.65 -10.93
N VAL A 27 5.88 -6.20 -10.36
CA VAL A 27 5.29 -5.68 -9.14
C VAL A 27 6.29 -5.80 -8.00
N LYS A 28 6.70 -4.62 -7.52
CA LYS A 28 7.58 -4.45 -6.38
C LYS A 28 6.77 -3.94 -5.19
N HIS A 29 6.08 -2.82 -5.34
CA HIS A 29 5.36 -2.10 -4.27
C HIS A 29 3.87 -2.39 -4.28
N PHE A 30 3.20 -2.07 -3.17
CA PHE A 30 1.79 -2.38 -2.97
C PHE A 30 1.05 -1.20 -2.35
N ILE A 31 -0.17 -0.95 -2.82
CA ILE A 31 -1.09 0.01 -2.22
C ILE A 31 -2.43 -0.69 -1.95
N ALA A 32 -2.87 -0.64 -0.69
CA ALA A 32 -4.23 -1.01 -0.32
C ALA A 32 -5.13 0.25 -0.32
N ASP A 33 -6.09 0.33 -1.23
CA ASP A 33 -7.12 1.37 -1.20
C ASP A 33 -8.29 0.92 -0.32
N LEU A 34 -8.41 1.54 0.85
CA LEU A 34 -9.45 1.26 1.85
C LEU A 34 -10.51 2.37 1.90
N ARG A 35 -10.54 3.28 0.91
CA ARG A 35 -11.55 4.34 0.88
C ARG A 35 -12.94 3.73 0.74
N GLY A 36 -13.80 4.02 1.71
CA GLY A 36 -15.16 3.47 1.78
C GLY A 36 -15.25 2.11 2.47
N VAL A 37 -14.16 1.60 3.05
CA VAL A 37 -14.19 0.45 3.96
C VAL A 37 -14.58 0.93 5.35
N ASP A 38 -15.44 0.15 6.01
CA ASP A 38 -15.89 0.44 7.37
C ASP A 38 -14.77 0.28 8.41
N PHE A 39 -14.78 1.13 9.44
CA PHE A 39 -13.76 1.13 10.50
C PHE A 39 -13.71 -0.18 11.29
N ASP A 40 -14.87 -0.80 11.56
CA ASP A 40 -14.92 -2.07 12.29
C ASP A 40 -14.26 -3.17 11.46
N LEU A 41 -14.51 -3.19 10.15
CA LEU A 41 -13.83 -4.13 9.25
C LEU A 41 -12.32 -3.90 9.24
N ILE A 42 -11.86 -2.65 9.15
CA ILE A 42 -10.42 -2.31 9.21
C ILE A 42 -9.78 -2.84 10.49
N ASN A 43 -10.42 -2.66 11.65
CA ASN A 43 -9.92 -3.16 12.92
C ASN A 43 -9.78 -4.69 12.95
N THR A 44 -10.64 -5.43 12.24
CA THR A 44 -10.52 -6.90 12.19
C THR A 44 -9.39 -7.41 11.29
N ILE A 45 -8.85 -6.56 10.41
CA ILE A 45 -7.83 -6.97 9.42
C ILE A 45 -6.49 -6.24 9.57
N LYS A 46 -6.39 -5.21 10.43
CA LYS A 46 -5.19 -4.38 10.57
C LYS A 46 -3.91 -5.18 10.87
N ASP A 47 -4.00 -6.21 11.73
CA ASP A 47 -2.83 -7.05 12.06
C ASP A 47 -2.28 -7.79 10.84
N LYS A 48 -3.15 -8.09 9.86
CA LYS A 48 -2.74 -8.69 8.57
C LYS A 48 -1.98 -7.68 7.72
N PHE A 49 -2.36 -6.40 7.76
CA PHE A 49 -1.62 -5.34 7.09
C PHE A 49 -0.25 -5.11 7.72
N ILE A 50 -0.15 -5.12 9.05
CA ILE A 50 1.15 -5.01 9.76
C ILE A 50 2.07 -6.16 9.34
N THR A 51 1.56 -7.39 9.39
CA THR A 51 2.31 -8.59 8.97
C THR A 51 2.75 -8.51 7.50
N PHE A 52 1.88 -7.98 6.63
CA PHE A 52 2.19 -7.81 5.22
C PHE A 52 3.26 -6.73 5.01
N ASP A 53 3.13 -5.57 5.65
CA ASP A 53 4.11 -4.47 5.59
C ASP A 53 5.51 -4.96 5.96
N GLU A 54 5.66 -5.67 7.09
CA GLU A 54 6.93 -6.25 7.49
C GLU A 54 7.52 -7.19 6.43
N SER A 55 6.68 -7.97 5.76
CA SER A 55 7.10 -8.89 4.69
C SER A 55 7.60 -8.14 3.46
N ILE A 56 6.94 -7.03 3.11
CA ILE A 56 7.28 -6.19 1.96
C ILE A 56 8.55 -5.37 2.24
N ASN A 57 8.68 -4.80 3.45
CA ASN A 57 9.87 -4.06 3.87
C ASN A 57 11.14 -4.94 3.83
N LYS A 58 11.06 -6.21 4.26
CA LYS A 58 12.17 -7.19 4.16
C LYS A 58 12.64 -7.46 2.73
N LYS A 59 11.83 -7.13 1.72
CA LYS A 59 12.14 -7.27 0.30
C LYS A 59 12.60 -5.96 -0.35
N ASN A 60 12.96 -4.94 0.44
CA ASN A 60 13.27 -3.59 -0.03
C ASN A 60 12.15 -3.01 -0.91
N SER A 61 10.92 -3.18 -0.46
CA SER A 61 9.73 -2.65 -1.11
C SER A 61 8.86 -1.90 -0.09
N SER A 62 7.82 -1.27 -0.58
CA SER A 62 6.92 -0.40 0.16
C SER A 62 5.50 -0.92 0.10
N PHE A 63 4.81 -0.87 1.24
CA PHE A 63 3.38 -1.08 1.32
C PHE A 63 2.74 0.16 1.97
N LEU A 64 1.73 0.70 1.29
CA LEU A 64 0.98 1.87 1.76
C LEU A 64 -0.52 1.60 1.76
N ILE A 65 -1.21 2.34 2.60
CA ILE A 65 -2.66 2.27 2.75
C ILE A 65 -3.25 3.63 2.41
N VAL A 66 -4.24 3.64 1.50
CA VAL A 66 -5.03 4.83 1.22
C VAL A 66 -6.31 4.79 2.04
N CYS A 67 -6.42 5.69 3.02
CA CYS A 67 -7.57 5.81 3.89
C CYS A 67 -7.74 7.27 4.38
N ASN A 68 -8.98 7.69 4.61
CA ASN A 68 -9.28 9.06 5.05
C ASN A 68 -8.98 9.32 6.53
N PHE A 69 -8.61 8.29 7.28
CA PHE A 69 -8.26 8.36 8.69
C PHE A 69 -7.07 7.43 8.96
N SER A 70 -6.23 7.83 9.90
CA SER A 70 -5.23 6.93 10.47
C SER A 70 -5.88 6.02 11.51
N PHE A 71 -5.46 4.76 11.56
CA PHE A 71 -5.99 3.76 12.49
C PHE A 71 -4.89 2.91 13.16
N ASP A 72 -3.63 3.07 12.74
CA ASP A 72 -2.49 2.36 13.31
C ASP A 72 -1.20 3.16 13.02
N ASP A 73 -0.36 3.35 14.03
CA ASP A 73 0.87 4.16 13.92
C ASP A 73 2.03 3.40 13.25
N ASP A 74 1.95 2.06 13.22
CA ASP A 74 2.96 1.22 12.57
C ASP A 74 2.75 1.13 11.05
N LEU A 75 1.63 1.63 10.54
CA LEU A 75 1.26 1.58 9.13
C LEU A 75 1.40 2.95 8.45
N LYS A 76 1.94 2.94 7.23
CA LYS A 76 2.01 4.14 6.37
C LYS A 76 0.64 4.38 5.72
N ILE A 77 -0.14 5.26 6.32
CA ILE A 77 -1.50 5.60 5.88
C ILE A 77 -1.54 7.02 5.33
N VAL A 78 -2.05 7.18 4.11
CA VAL A 78 -2.18 8.46 3.42
C VAL A 78 -3.61 8.65 2.88
N PRO A 79 -4.11 9.89 2.76
CA PRO A 79 -5.47 10.16 2.28
C PRO A 79 -5.69 9.90 0.78
N THR A 80 -4.64 9.94 -0.05
CA THR A 80 -4.78 9.87 -1.51
C THR A 80 -3.85 8.86 -2.16
N LEU A 81 -4.27 8.32 -3.32
CA LEU A 81 -3.42 7.47 -4.15
C LEU A 81 -2.18 8.22 -4.66
N GLN A 82 -2.31 9.52 -4.94
CA GLN A 82 -1.18 10.33 -5.37
C GLN A 82 -0.11 10.40 -4.27
N GLU A 83 -0.50 10.72 -3.04
CA GLU A 83 0.44 10.74 -1.91
C GLU A 83 1.06 9.36 -1.65
N ALA A 84 0.31 8.28 -1.88
CA ALA A 84 0.87 6.94 -1.77
C ALA A 84 1.99 6.72 -2.80
N TYR A 85 1.80 7.16 -4.04
CA TYR A 85 2.86 7.11 -5.05
C TYR A 85 4.06 8.01 -4.70
N ASP A 86 3.80 9.25 -4.27
CA ASP A 86 4.84 10.21 -3.91
C ASP A 86 5.72 9.66 -2.76
N PHE A 87 5.11 9.01 -1.76
CA PHE A 87 5.83 8.39 -0.66
C PHE A 87 6.69 7.20 -1.11
N ILE A 88 6.16 6.34 -1.99
CA ILE A 88 6.93 5.22 -2.56
C ILE A 88 8.13 5.75 -3.37
N GLU A 89 7.92 6.80 -4.15
CA GLU A 89 8.99 7.42 -4.93
C GLU A 89 10.09 7.98 -4.01
N MET A 90 9.73 8.65 -2.91
CA MET A 90 10.69 9.12 -1.91
C MET A 90 11.47 7.96 -1.28
N GLU A 91 10.81 6.89 -0.84
CA GLU A 91 11.51 5.73 -0.27
C GLU A 91 12.45 5.05 -1.27
N GLU A 92 12.08 4.98 -2.55
CA GLU A 92 12.95 4.42 -3.58
C GLU A 92 14.19 5.28 -3.80
N ILE A 93 14.07 6.61 -3.74
CA ILE A 93 15.20 7.53 -3.78
C ILE A 93 16.10 7.32 -2.56
N GLU A 94 15.53 7.23 -1.36
CA GLU A 94 16.28 6.96 -0.11
C GLU A 94 17.05 5.64 -0.20
N ARG A 95 16.39 4.55 -0.63
CA ARG A 95 17.02 3.24 -0.84
C ARG A 95 18.15 3.29 -1.86
N GLN A 96 18.00 4.04 -2.95
CA GLN A 96 19.06 4.22 -3.95
C GLN A 96 20.26 5.01 -3.41
N LEU A 97 20.00 5.94 -2.49
CA LEU A 97 21.04 6.70 -1.80
C LEU A 97 21.64 5.94 -0.60
N ASN A 98 21.15 4.73 -0.30
CA ASN A 98 21.45 3.96 0.92
C ASN A 98 21.24 4.78 2.21
N LEU A 99 20.21 5.62 2.22
CA LEU A 99 19.77 6.41 3.37
C LEU A 99 18.65 5.71 4.12
#